data_AF-A0A937YE75-F1
#
_entry.id   AF-A0A937YE75-F1
#
_cell.length_a   1.000
_cell.length_b   1.000
_cell.length_c   1.000
_cell.angle_alpha   90.00
_cell.angle_beta   90.00
_cell.angle_gamma   90.00
#
_symmetry.space_group_name_H-M   'P 1'
#
loop_
_entity.id
_entity.type
_entity.pdbx_description
1 polymer ?
#
loop_
_entity_poly.entity_id
_entity_poly.type
_entity_poly.pdbx_seq_one_letter_code
_entity_poly.pdbx_strand_id
1 'polypeptide(L)'
;METDKAYSAIRAVIRVRNLLVDALSPASSLIPIDLLLAAGCVHLSNRPHLTVKQLFAQLRHSDRAIRMHFNQLVADGMLIAEPGPGDRRTKIVRLSPRGEKLLQRVASTLAPAGEKQPSTPAGKPVGVRPHSKKKRQ
;
A
#
# COMPACT_ATOMS: atom_id res chain seq x y z
N MET A 1 19.48 25.79 1.74
CA MET A 1 19.72 24.34 1.92
C MET A 1 18.62 23.64 2.71
N GLU A 2 18.32 24.01 3.97
CA GLU A 2 17.19 23.40 4.70
C GLU A 2 15.82 23.83 4.15
N THR A 3 15.69 25.11 3.79
CA THR A 3 14.50 25.67 3.13
C THR A 3 14.19 24.96 1.82
N ASP A 4 15.21 24.68 0.99
CA ASP A 4 15.04 23.98 -0.30
C ASP A 4 14.51 22.56 -0.14
N LYS A 5 14.98 21.84 0.89
CA LYS A 5 14.47 20.49 1.22
C LYS A 5 13.02 20.55 1.68
N ALA A 6 12.68 21.51 2.56
CA ALA A 6 11.31 21.70 3.02
C ALA A 6 10.35 22.04 1.86
N TYR A 7 10.73 22.97 0.98
CA TYR A 7 9.94 23.32 -0.21
C TYR A 7 9.81 22.16 -1.20
N SER A 8 10.84 21.33 -1.34
CA SER A 8 10.77 20.12 -2.16
C SER A 8 9.76 19.11 -1.58
N ALA A 9 9.82 18.85 -0.28
CA ALA A 9 8.89 17.96 0.41
C ALA A 9 7.44 18.45 0.32
N ILE A 10 7.19 19.74 0.56
CA ILE A 10 5.85 20.35 0.43
C ILE A 10 5.32 20.17 -0.99
N ARG A 11 6.14 20.41 -2.01
CA ARG A 11 5.75 20.21 -3.42
C ARG A 11 5.44 18.75 -3.74
N ALA A 12 6.21 17.81 -3.17
CA ALA A 12 5.93 16.38 -3.34
C ALA A 12 4.56 16.01 -2.74
N VAL A 13 4.23 16.49 -1.54
CA VAL A 13 2.93 16.26 -0.90
C VAL A 13 1.78 16.84 -1.73
N ILE A 14 1.93 18.08 -2.23
CA ILE A 14 0.91 18.70 -3.09
C ILE A 14 0.69 17.88 -4.38
N ARG A 15 1.76 17.37 -5.00
CA ARG A 15 1.67 16.52 -6.20
C ARG A 15 0.96 15.20 -5.91
N VAL A 16 1.33 14.51 -4.82
CA VAL A 16 0.64 13.29 -4.35
C VAL A 16 -0.85 13.55 -4.22
N ARG A 17 -1.21 14.62 -3.51
CA ARG A 17 -2.59 15.00 -3.26
C ARG A 17 -3.34 15.21 -4.57
N ASN A 18 -2.81 16.01 -5.49
CA ASN A 18 -3.50 16.32 -6.74
C ASN A 18 -3.72 15.07 -7.61
N LEU A 19 -2.70 14.21 -7.74
CA LEU A 19 -2.83 12.95 -8.49
C LEU A 19 -3.88 12.00 -7.90
N LEU A 20 -3.98 11.95 -6.57
CA LEU A 20 -4.97 11.13 -5.89
C LEU A 20 -6.37 11.74 -5.95
N VAL A 21 -6.50 13.07 -5.84
CA VAL A 21 -7.79 13.77 -6.00
C VAL A 21 -8.37 13.55 -7.40
N ASP A 22 -7.55 13.58 -8.45
CA ASP A 22 -8.01 13.37 -9.82
C ASP A 22 -8.50 11.93 -10.06
N ALA A 23 -7.92 10.96 -9.35
CA ALA A 23 -8.24 9.54 -9.50
C ALA A 23 -9.39 9.08 -8.60
N LEU A 24 -9.64 9.81 -7.53
CA LEU A 24 -10.78 9.61 -6.65
C LEU A 24 -11.96 10.42 -7.18
N SER A 25 -13.19 9.99 -6.88
CA SER A 25 -14.36 10.87 -7.05
C SER A 25 -14.05 12.23 -6.39
N PRO A 26 -14.50 13.39 -6.92
CA PRO A 26 -14.13 14.73 -6.45
C PRO A 26 -14.64 15.03 -5.03
N ALA A 27 -14.12 14.27 -4.07
CA ALA A 27 -14.34 14.40 -2.66
C ALA A 27 -13.22 15.28 -2.14
N SER A 28 -13.59 16.45 -1.63
CA SER A 28 -12.72 17.41 -0.96
C SER A 28 -12.03 16.88 0.31
N SER A 29 -12.27 15.62 0.68
CA SER A 29 -11.79 14.98 1.89
C SER A 29 -10.38 14.43 1.72
N LEU A 30 -9.53 14.65 2.73
CA LEU A 30 -8.20 14.01 2.81
C LEU A 30 -8.28 12.57 3.30
N ILE A 31 -9.40 12.14 3.89
CA ILE A 31 -9.54 10.82 4.50
C ILE A 31 -9.34 9.67 3.49
N PRO A 32 -9.92 9.71 2.27
CA PRO A 32 -9.65 8.70 1.25
C PRO A 32 -8.17 8.63 0.83
N ILE A 33 -7.51 9.80 0.79
CA ILE A 33 -6.08 9.91 0.44
C ILE A 33 -5.25 9.24 1.53
N ASP A 34 -5.50 9.59 2.80
CA ASP A 34 -4.78 9.02 3.94
C ASP A 34 -4.99 7.50 4.05
N LEU A 35 -6.21 7.02 3.80
CA LEU A 35 -6.53 5.58 3.75
C LEU A 35 -5.70 4.84 2.68
N LEU A 36 -5.59 5.41 1.47
CA LEU A 36 -4.82 4.81 0.39
C LEU A 36 -3.31 4.85 0.64
N LEU A 37 -2.80 5.96 1.18
CA LEU A 37 -1.39 6.08 1.53
C LEU A 37 -1.01 5.09 2.64
N ALA A 38 -1.82 4.97 3.69
CA ALA A 38 -1.59 4.02 4.77
C ALA A 38 -1.62 2.56 4.27
N ALA A 39 -2.61 2.21 3.45
CA ALA A 39 -2.67 0.89 2.82
C ALA A 39 -1.46 0.63 1.90
N GLY A 40 -1.05 1.64 1.13
CA GLY A 40 0.11 1.60 0.24
C GLY A 40 1.44 1.39 0.97
N CYS A 41 1.69 2.13 2.05
CA CYS A 41 2.89 1.96 2.86
C CYS A 41 3.02 0.53 3.38
N VAL A 42 1.92 -0.07 3.84
CA VAL A 42 1.93 -1.44 4.37
C VAL A 42 2.13 -2.47 3.25
N HIS A 43 1.48 -2.28 2.10
CA HIS A 43 1.66 -3.12 0.92
C HIS A 43 3.13 -3.13 0.46
N LEU A 44 3.77 -1.97 0.37
CA LEU A 44 5.18 -1.83 -0.02
C LEU A 44 6.16 -2.37 1.03
N SER A 45 5.76 -2.43 2.30
CA SER A 45 6.61 -2.90 3.40
C SER A 45 6.66 -4.43 3.55
N ASN A 46 6.10 -5.20 2.59
CA ASN A 46 5.99 -6.66 2.66
C ASN A 46 5.40 -7.20 3.98
N ARG A 47 4.56 -6.42 4.66
CA ARG A 47 3.87 -6.90 5.86
C ARG A 47 2.75 -7.85 5.44
N PRO A 48 2.64 -9.04 6.06
CA PRO A 48 1.83 -10.13 5.52
C PRO A 48 0.34 -9.80 5.45
N HIS A 49 -0.20 -9.08 6.44
CA HIS A 49 -1.62 -8.71 6.48
C HIS A 49 -1.85 -7.40 7.25
N LEU A 50 -2.73 -6.53 6.72
CA LEU A 50 -3.22 -5.34 7.42
C LEU A 50 -4.69 -5.54 7.77
N THR A 51 -5.07 -5.48 9.04
CA THR A 51 -6.49 -5.51 9.41
C THR A 51 -7.13 -4.13 9.26
N VAL A 52 -8.45 -4.08 9.05
CA VAL A 52 -9.23 -2.81 9.05
C VAL A 52 -8.98 -2.02 10.34
N LYS A 53 -8.93 -2.72 11.48
CA LYS A 53 -8.68 -2.12 12.79
C LYS A 53 -7.30 -1.46 12.85
N GLN A 54 -6.27 -2.15 12.37
CA GLN A 54 -4.90 -1.60 12.34
C GLN A 54 -4.78 -0.43 11.37
N LEU A 55 -5.44 -0.49 10.21
CA LEU A 55 -5.49 0.63 9.27
C LEU A 55 -6.13 1.86 9.92
N PHE A 56 -7.27 1.70 10.57
CA PHE A 56 -8.01 2.83 11.15
C PHE A 56 -7.24 3.47 12.31
N ALA A 57 -6.54 2.66 13.11
CA ALA A 57 -5.70 3.13 14.21
C ALA A 57 -4.52 4.01 13.77
N GLN A 58 -4.13 3.99 12.49
CA GLN A 58 -3.06 4.85 11.95
C GLN A 58 -3.55 6.25 11.58
N LEU A 59 -4.86 6.45 11.48
CA LEU A 59 -5.45 7.66 10.94
C LEU A 59 -5.90 8.60 12.05
N ARG A 60 -5.63 9.90 11.88
CA ARG A 60 -6.01 10.96 12.84
C ARG A 60 -7.37 11.57 12.50
N HIS A 61 -8.35 10.71 12.24
CA HIS A 61 -9.72 11.11 11.88
C HIS A 61 -10.73 10.40 12.77
N SER A 62 -11.98 10.87 12.76
CA SER A 62 -13.04 10.17 13.51
C SER A 62 -13.31 8.79 12.92
N ASP A 63 -13.56 7.80 13.77
CA ASP A 63 -13.89 6.42 13.36
C ASP A 63 -15.05 6.39 12.36
N ARG A 64 -16.08 7.23 12.57
CA ARG A 64 -17.23 7.32 11.67
C ARG A 64 -16.80 7.77 10.28
N ALA A 65 -16.01 8.83 10.17
CA ALA A 65 -15.58 9.38 8.90
C ALA A 65 -14.63 8.41 8.16
N ILE A 66 -13.70 7.79 8.88
CA ILE A 66 -12.81 6.76 8.32
C ILE A 66 -13.64 5.61 7.75
N ARG A 67 -14.60 5.10 8.51
CA ARG A 67 -15.41 3.94 8.14
C ARG A 67 -16.31 4.23 6.93
N MET A 68 -16.88 5.42 6.86
CA MET A 68 -17.64 5.90 5.70
C MET A 68 -16.76 5.93 4.43
N HIS A 69 -15.61 6.61 4.49
CA HIS A 69 -14.72 6.72 3.33
C HIS A 69 -14.07 5.38 2.95
N PHE A 70 -13.77 4.52 3.92
CA PHE A 70 -13.28 3.18 3.67
C PHE A 70 -14.29 2.35 2.87
N ASN A 71 -15.56 2.36 3.27
CA ASN A 71 -16.61 1.64 2.54
C ASN A 71 -16.76 2.18 1.11
N GLN A 72 -16.65 3.50 0.94
CA GLN A 72 -16.65 4.12 -0.39
C GLN A 72 -15.47 3.63 -1.24
N LEU A 73 -14.24 3.61 -0.69
CA LEU A 73 -13.07 3.11 -1.40
C LEU A 73 -13.17 1.63 -1.77
N VAL A 74 -13.84 0.81 -0.95
CA VAL A 74 -14.13 -0.58 -1.29
C VAL A 74 -15.16 -0.66 -2.42
N ALA A 75 -16.23 0.13 -2.35
CA ALA A 75 -17.27 0.21 -3.39
C ALA A 75 -16.71 0.71 -4.73
N ASP A 76 -15.80 1.69 -4.70
CA ASP A 76 -15.12 2.25 -5.88
C ASP A 76 -14.07 1.28 -6.46
N GLY A 77 -13.86 0.14 -5.82
CA GLY A 77 -12.89 -0.87 -6.23
C GLY A 77 -11.45 -0.42 -6.06
N MET A 78 -11.15 0.47 -5.11
CA MET A 78 -9.80 0.93 -4.77
C MET A 78 -9.16 0.07 -3.67
N LEU A 79 -9.97 -0.41 -2.74
CA LEU A 79 -9.57 -1.33 -1.67
C LEU A 79 -10.37 -2.63 -1.75
N ILE A 80 -9.78 -3.70 -1.24
CA ILE A 80 -10.42 -5.00 -1.04
C ILE A 80 -10.41 -5.29 0.46
N ALA A 81 -11.54 -5.76 0.99
CA ALA A 81 -11.69 -6.15 2.38
C ALA A 81 -12.21 -7.59 2.47
N GLU A 82 -11.33 -8.51 2.86
CA GLU A 82 -11.63 -9.95 2.90
C GLU A 82 -11.60 -10.48 4.34
N PRO A 83 -12.34 -11.55 4.66
CA PRO A 83 -12.22 -12.23 5.94
C PRO A 83 -10.79 -12.73 6.18
N GLY A 84 -10.32 -12.64 7.43
CA GLY A 84 -9.00 -13.10 7.83
C GLY A 84 -8.87 -14.63 7.83
N PRO A 85 -7.65 -15.16 7.66
CA PRO A 85 -7.40 -16.60 7.53
C PRO A 85 -7.66 -17.42 8.81
N GLY A 86 -7.66 -16.77 9.99
CA GLY A 86 -7.97 -17.42 11.28
C GLY A 86 -9.33 -17.06 11.87
N ASP A 87 -9.73 -15.80 11.72
CA ASP A 87 -10.99 -15.28 12.27
C ASP A 87 -11.75 -14.51 11.20
N ARG A 88 -12.92 -15.03 10.81
CA ARG A 88 -13.81 -14.41 9.82
C ARG A 88 -14.37 -13.06 10.26
N ARG A 89 -14.36 -12.76 11.56
CA ARG A 89 -14.77 -11.46 12.11
C ARG A 89 -13.71 -10.40 11.89
N THR A 90 -12.44 -10.82 11.73
CA THR A 90 -11.34 -9.93 11.39
C THR A 90 -11.31 -9.72 9.88
N LYS A 91 -11.36 -8.47 9.42
CA LYS A 91 -11.23 -8.12 8.01
C LYS A 91 -9.81 -7.69 7.69
N ILE A 92 -9.21 -8.30 6.67
CA ILE A 92 -7.93 -7.94 6.09
C ILE A 92 -8.18 -6.99 4.92
N VAL A 93 -7.42 -5.89 4.90
CA VAL A 93 -7.46 -4.88 3.86
C VAL A 93 -6.28 -5.08 2.93
N ARG A 94 -6.55 -4.99 1.63
CA ARG A 94 -5.56 -4.95 0.57
C ARG A 94 -5.90 -3.85 -0.43
N LEU A 95 -4.89 -3.38 -1.15
CA LEU A 95 -5.15 -2.61 -2.37
C LEU A 95 -5.79 -3.54 -3.40
N SER A 96 -6.72 -3.02 -4.18
CA SER A 96 -7.16 -3.70 -5.38
C SER A 96 -6.11 -3.53 -6.49
N PRO A 97 -6.19 -4.29 -7.60
CA PRO A 97 -5.36 -4.03 -8.78
C PRO A 97 -5.48 -2.59 -9.32
N ARG A 98 -6.65 -1.96 -9.15
CA ARG A 98 -6.86 -0.55 -9.52
C ARG A 98 -6.15 0.40 -8.54
N GLY A 99 -6.26 0.14 -7.24
CA GLY A 99 -5.57 0.90 -6.20
C GLY A 99 -4.05 0.81 -6.31
N GLU A 100 -3.52 -0.40 -6.60
CA GLU A 100 -2.09 -0.63 -6.84
C GLU A 100 -1.60 0.17 -8.04
N LYS A 101 -2.29 0.10 -9.19
CA LYS A 101 -1.93 0.87 -10.39
C LYS A 101 -1.93 2.37 -10.13
N LEU A 102 -2.90 2.88 -9.37
CA LEU A 102 -2.93 4.29 -8.99
C LEU A 102 -1.70 4.67 -8.18
N LEU A 103 -1.38 3.91 -7.13
CA LEU A 103 -0.22 4.20 -6.29
C LEU A 103 1.10 4.03 -7.02
N GLN A 104 1.21 3.07 -7.94
CA GLN A 104 2.35 2.95 -8.84
C GLN A 104 2.51 4.18 -9.73
N ARG A 105 1.41 4.69 -10.31
CA ARG A 105 1.44 5.94 -11.10
C ARG A 105 1.89 7.13 -10.25
N VAL A 106 1.39 7.25 -9.03
CA VAL A 106 1.81 8.28 -8.06
C VAL A 106 3.30 8.14 -7.76
N ALA A 107 3.79 6.94 -7.42
CA ALA A 107 5.19 6.68 -7.15
C ALA A 107 6.10 7.04 -8.33
N SER A 108 5.75 6.60 -9.55
CA SER A 108 6.50 6.92 -10.77
C SER A 108 6.52 8.40 -11.12
N THR A 109 5.50 9.16 -10.72
CA THR A 109 5.45 10.62 -10.94
C THR A 109 6.31 11.39 -9.92
N LEU A 110 6.54 10.79 -8.75
CA LEU A 110 7.32 11.39 -7.66
C LEU A 110 8.80 10.98 -7.70
N ALA A 111 9.10 9.84 -8.34
CA ALA A 111 10.48 9.45 -8.61
C ALA A 111 11.17 10.59 -9.40
N PRO A 112 12.31 11.12 -8.92
CA PRO A 112 13.09 12.04 -9.73
C PRO A 112 13.49 11.31 -11.02
N ALA A 113 13.61 12.05 -12.13
CA ALA A 113 13.94 11.53 -13.46
C ALA A 113 15.32 10.82 -13.59
N GLY A 114 15.91 10.33 -12.49
CA GLY A 114 17.26 9.78 -12.42
C GLY A 114 17.48 8.59 -11.49
N GLU A 115 16.47 8.03 -10.81
CA GLU A 115 16.67 6.82 -10.01
C GLU A 115 16.08 5.59 -10.72
N LYS A 116 16.94 4.93 -11.52
CA LYS A 116 16.74 3.54 -11.93
C LYS A 116 16.59 2.71 -10.65
N GLN A 117 15.50 1.94 -10.55
CA GLN A 117 15.32 0.94 -9.50
C GLN A 117 16.56 0.04 -9.40
N PRO A 118 17.03 -0.32 -8.18
CA PRO A 118 17.93 -1.45 -8.05
C PRO A 118 17.19 -2.71 -8.50
N SER A 119 17.72 -3.35 -9.54
CA SER A 119 17.31 -4.67 -9.99
C SER A 119 17.30 -5.63 -8.80
N THR A 120 16.14 -6.22 -8.53
CA THR A 120 16.06 -7.37 -7.62
C THR A 120 16.91 -8.50 -8.21
N PRO A 121 17.92 -9.05 -7.52
CA PRO A 121 18.58 -10.25 -8.00
C PRO A 121 17.62 -11.42 -7.88
N ALA A 122 17.32 -12.04 -9.01
CA ALA A 122 16.58 -13.30 -9.08
C ALA A 122 17.25 -14.33 -8.15
N GLY A 123 16.55 -14.69 -7.08
CA GLY A 123 16.94 -15.79 -6.22
C GLY A 123 16.99 -17.09 -7.03
N LYS A 124 18.18 -17.66 -7.17
CA LYS A 124 18.36 -19.01 -7.72
C LYS A 124 17.62 -20.02 -6.81
N PRO A 125 16.96 -21.03 -7.37
CA PRO A 125 16.30 -22.05 -6.57
C PRO A 125 17.33 -22.87 -5.78
N VAL A 126 17.07 -23.00 -4.48
CA VAL A 126 17.80 -23.82 -3.52
C VAL A 126 17.79 -25.28 -4.02
N GLY A 127 18.98 -25.83 -4.25
CA GLY A 127 19.17 -27.23 -4.61
C GLY A 127 18.80 -28.14 -3.44
N VAL A 128 17.72 -28.90 -3.58
CA VAL A 128 17.36 -30.00 -2.68
C VAL A 128 18.24 -31.20 -3.03
N ARG A 129 19.17 -31.57 -2.13
CA ARG A 129 19.91 -32.84 -2.21
C ARG A 129 19.00 -33.99 -1.78
N PRO A 130 18.85 -35.07 -2.56
CA PRO A 130 18.22 -36.28 -2.07
C PRO A 130 19.19 -37.06 -1.16
N HIS A 131 18.71 -37.40 0.04
CA HIS A 131 19.33 -38.37 0.94
C HIS A 131 19.17 -39.79 0.40
N SER A 132 20.26 -40.36 -0.15
CA SER A 132 20.34 -41.79 -0.44
C SER A 132 20.84 -42.54 0.80
N LYS A 133 20.01 -43.48 1.26
CA LYS A 133 20.20 -44.32 2.44
C LYS A 133 21.39 -45.29 2.30
N LYS A 134 22.06 -45.51 3.45
CA LYS A 134 22.88 -46.67 3.81
C LYS A 134 22.40 -47.98 3.17
N LYS A 135 23.34 -48.78 2.65
CA LYS A 135 23.24 -50.24 2.71
C LYS A 135 24.61 -50.86 2.99
N ARG A 136 24.71 -51.48 4.17
CA ARG A 136 25.71 -52.48 4.52
C ARG A 136 25.45 -53.72 3.67
N GLN A 137 26.51 -54.32 3.12
CA GLN A 137 26.86 -55.74 3.21
C GLN A 137 28.28 -55.90 2.71
#